data_AF-A0A2W4S377-F1
#
_entry.id   AF-A0A2W4S377-F1
#
_cell.length_a   1.000
_cell.length_b   1.000
_cell.length_c   1.000
_cell.angle_alpha   90.00
_cell.angle_beta   90.00
_cell.angle_gamma   90.00
#
_symmetry.space_group_name_H-M   'P 1'
#
loop_
_entity.id
_entity.type
_entity.pdbx_description
1 polymer ?
#
loop_
_entity_poly.entity_id
_entity_poly.type
_entity_poly.pdbx_seq_one_letter_code
_entity_poly.pdbx_strand_id
1 'polypeptide(L)'
;MLYDKKLDFLYAHGPPHRAREPRIIRTGLPGFRLRFYPGVPEDARAELKAFARWLRREVDFRHPVLVTVVPQATVMGHDGPAGWAVFVIPPADHSPADVVRIYLGAGAMRVMETVYGYGRSAALAKVLHDLAHEVVHYEQWRDGRPVTERGVNRRAAALVRRYAASKPALAQAVAA
;
A
#
# COMPACT_ATOMS: atom_id res chain seq x y z
N MET A 1 2.25 -27.24 11.02
CA MET A 1 3.40 -26.40 11.38
C MET A 1 3.91 -25.59 10.17
N LEU A 2 3.04 -24.81 9.51
CA LEU A 2 3.42 -23.87 8.42
C LEU A 2 3.12 -22.40 8.77
N TYR A 3 2.45 -22.17 9.91
CA TYR A 3 2.07 -20.85 10.41
C TYR A 3 3.19 -20.12 11.18
N ASP A 4 4.25 -20.82 11.59
CA ASP A 4 5.34 -20.28 12.41
C ASP A 4 6.24 -19.29 11.65
N LYS A 5 6.66 -19.66 10.43
CA LYS A 5 7.66 -18.87 9.68
C LYS A 5 7.19 -17.47 9.28
N LYS A 6 5.88 -17.27 9.10
CA LYS A 6 5.32 -15.95 8.74
C LYS A 6 5.27 -15.05 9.97
N LEU A 7 4.98 -15.60 11.15
CA LEU A 7 4.94 -14.86 12.42
C LEU A 7 6.36 -14.51 12.89
N ASP A 8 7.31 -15.45 12.81
CA ASP A 8 8.72 -15.22 13.16
C ASP A 8 9.37 -14.14 12.30
N PHE A 9 9.05 -14.14 11.00
CA PHE A 9 9.51 -13.12 10.06
C PHE A 9 8.95 -11.72 10.39
N LEU A 10 7.71 -11.65 10.87
CA LEU A 10 7.07 -10.41 11.31
C LEU A 10 7.67 -9.90 12.64
N TYR A 11 8.02 -10.78 13.57
CA TYR A 11 8.69 -10.39 14.82
C TYR A 11 10.16 -10.01 14.62
N ALA A 12 10.88 -10.67 13.71
CA ALA A 12 12.30 -10.41 13.42
C ALA A 12 12.55 -9.05 12.75
N HIS A 13 11.56 -8.49 12.05
CA HIS A 13 11.65 -7.20 11.35
C HIS A 13 10.80 -6.08 11.99
N GLY A 14 10.43 -6.27 13.26
CA GLY A 14 9.78 -5.28 14.14
C GLY A 14 8.26 -5.43 14.18
N PRO A 15 7.60 -5.13 15.32
CA PRO A 15 6.16 -5.31 15.43
C PRO A 15 5.46 -4.48 14.34
N PRO A 16 4.46 -5.06 13.65
CA PRO A 16 3.75 -4.35 12.60
C PRO A 16 3.21 -3.03 13.14
N HIS A 17 3.28 -1.97 12.33
CA HIS A 17 2.64 -0.74 12.71
C HIS A 17 1.12 -0.98 12.84
N ARG A 18 0.62 -0.94 14.08
CA ARG A 18 -0.81 -1.08 14.37
C ARG A 18 -1.52 0.22 14.05
N ALA A 19 -2.54 0.13 13.21
CA ALA A 19 -3.55 1.17 13.05
C ALA A 19 -4.27 1.43 14.39
N ARG A 20 -3.76 2.38 15.19
CA ARG A 20 -4.37 2.78 16.48
C ARG A 20 -5.41 3.90 16.33
N GLU A 21 -5.69 4.33 15.12
CA GLU A 21 -6.62 5.43 14.84
C GLU A 21 -8.09 4.97 14.96
N PRO A 22 -9.04 5.87 15.26
CA PRO A 22 -10.47 5.53 15.30
C PRO A 22 -10.94 4.92 13.98
N ARG A 23 -11.93 4.02 14.00
CA ARG A 23 -12.46 3.35 12.79
C ARG A 23 -13.06 4.34 11.79
N ILE A 24 -13.67 5.42 12.25
CA ILE A 24 -14.27 6.47 11.43
C ILE A 24 -13.60 7.81 11.74
N ILE A 25 -13.16 8.53 10.71
CA ILE A 25 -12.60 9.89 10.83
C ILE A 25 -13.20 10.70 9.69
N ARG A 26 -13.81 11.84 9.99
CA ARG A 26 -14.29 12.77 8.95
C ARG A 26 -13.13 13.61 8.44
N THR A 27 -12.92 13.66 7.13
CA THR A 27 -11.82 14.47 6.53
C THR A 27 -12.23 15.33 5.34
N GLY A 28 -13.50 15.31 4.95
CA GLY A 28 -14.03 16.18 3.91
C GLY A 28 -13.91 15.59 2.51
N LEU A 29 -13.56 16.42 1.53
CA LEU A 29 -13.73 16.12 0.11
C LEU A 29 -12.94 14.88 -0.38
N PRO A 30 -13.44 14.19 -1.41
CA PRO A 30 -12.76 13.06 -2.02
C PRO A 30 -11.34 13.35 -2.51
N GLY A 31 -10.50 12.32 -2.54
CA GLY A 31 -9.14 12.41 -3.07
C GLY A 31 -8.18 11.43 -2.43
N PHE A 32 -6.91 11.43 -2.88
CA PHE A 32 -5.89 10.50 -2.43
C PHE A 32 -4.73 11.22 -1.74
N ARG A 33 -4.51 10.97 -0.45
CA ARG A 33 -3.55 11.68 0.41
C ARG A 33 -2.52 10.71 0.97
N LEU A 34 -1.28 11.19 1.11
CA LEU A 34 -0.21 10.43 1.77
C LEU A 34 0.15 11.12 3.08
N ARG A 35 0.29 10.32 4.15
CA ARG A 35 0.92 10.70 5.41
C ARG A 35 2.12 9.81 5.62
N PHE A 36 3.27 10.40 5.92
CA PHE A 36 4.51 9.67 6.10
C PHE A 36 5.00 9.80 7.54
N TYR A 37 5.37 8.69 8.15
CA TYR A 37 6.01 8.71 9.46
C TYR A 37 7.50 9.07 9.32
N PRO A 38 8.14 9.57 10.40
CA PRO A 38 9.58 9.70 10.46
C PRO A 38 10.28 8.36 10.15
N GLY A 39 11.40 8.41 9.42
CA GLY A 39 12.21 7.23 9.08
C GLY A 39 11.81 6.50 7.79
N VAL A 40 10.72 6.87 7.12
CA VAL A 40 10.43 6.34 5.77
C VAL A 40 11.57 6.74 4.83
N PRO A 41 12.17 5.80 4.06
CA PRO A 41 13.24 6.11 3.11
C PRO A 41 12.87 7.24 2.15
N GLU A 42 13.79 8.17 1.90
CA GLU A 42 13.49 9.39 1.14
C GLU A 42 13.18 9.12 -0.34
N ASP A 43 13.83 8.12 -0.94
CA ASP A 43 13.52 7.69 -2.30
C ASP A 43 12.14 7.03 -2.40
N ALA A 44 11.76 6.19 -1.42
CA ALA A 44 10.41 5.66 -1.31
C ALA A 44 9.38 6.78 -1.17
N ARG A 45 9.65 7.76 -0.30
CA ARG A 45 8.80 8.95 -0.10
C ARG A 45 8.63 9.74 -1.39
N ALA A 46 9.71 10.03 -2.09
CA ALA A 46 9.70 10.80 -3.34
C ALA A 46 8.90 10.07 -4.43
N GLU A 47 9.16 8.77 -4.59
CA GLU A 47 8.53 7.97 -5.63
C GLU A 47 7.05 7.72 -5.33
N LEU A 48 6.67 7.46 -4.07
CA LEU A 48 5.27 7.35 -3.65
C LEU A 48 4.50 8.65 -3.87
N LYS A 49 5.12 9.82 -3.63
CA LYS A 49 4.50 11.12 -3.95
C LYS A 49 4.27 11.28 -5.45
N ALA A 50 5.24 10.88 -6.27
CA ALA A 50 5.09 10.91 -7.73
C ALA A 50 4.00 9.95 -8.21
N PHE A 51 3.99 8.72 -7.67
CA PHE A 51 2.98 7.71 -7.99
C PHE A 51 1.58 8.12 -7.53
N ALA A 52 1.44 8.71 -6.35
CA ALA A 52 0.16 9.24 -5.88
C ALA A 52 -0.38 10.37 -6.76
N ARG A 53 0.49 11.26 -7.27
CA ARG A 53 0.08 12.28 -8.26
C ARG A 53 -0.40 11.63 -9.56
N TRP A 54 0.23 10.54 -9.98
CA TRP A 54 -0.19 9.77 -11.16
C TRP A 54 -1.53 9.07 -10.91
N LEU A 55 -1.67 8.33 -9.80
CA LEU A 55 -2.90 7.62 -9.43
C LEU A 55 -4.14 8.53 -9.38
N ARG A 56 -4.00 9.78 -8.93
CA ARG A 56 -5.11 10.75 -8.91
C ARG A 56 -5.70 11.06 -10.29
N ARG A 57 -4.98 10.77 -11.38
CA ARG A 57 -5.47 10.90 -12.76
C ARG A 57 -6.04 9.59 -13.32
N GLU A 58 -5.71 8.48 -12.68
CA GLU A 58 -5.97 7.13 -13.17
C GLU A 58 -7.11 6.44 -12.45
N VAL A 59 -7.40 6.88 -11.22
CA VAL A 59 -8.39 6.29 -10.33
C VAL A 59 -9.36 7.38 -9.88
N ASP A 60 -10.65 7.09 -10.06
CA ASP A 60 -11.73 7.93 -9.56
C ASP A 60 -11.91 7.75 -8.03
N PHE A 61 -11.20 8.58 -7.26
CA PHE A 61 -11.28 8.57 -5.80
C PHE A 61 -12.53 9.30 -5.33
N ARG A 62 -13.63 8.56 -5.11
CA ARG A 62 -14.94 9.06 -4.62
C ARG A 62 -15.02 9.29 -3.10
N HIS A 63 -13.96 8.93 -2.40
CA HIS A 63 -13.85 9.03 -0.95
C HIS A 63 -12.54 9.72 -0.59
N PRO A 64 -12.42 10.34 0.59
CA PRO A 64 -11.11 10.77 1.09
C PRO A 64 -10.30 9.52 1.47
N VAL A 65 -9.33 9.16 0.64
CA VAL A 65 -8.41 8.04 0.88
C VAL A 65 -7.12 8.57 1.50
N LEU A 66 -6.77 8.07 2.68
CA LEU A 66 -5.51 8.36 3.37
C LEU A 66 -4.62 7.12 3.38
N VAL A 67 -3.43 7.26 2.79
CA VAL A 67 -2.37 6.27 2.88
C VAL A 67 -1.38 6.69 3.97
N THR A 68 -1.27 5.89 5.02
CA THR A 68 -0.26 6.05 6.06
C THR A 68 0.94 5.17 5.73
N VAL A 69 2.05 5.81 5.39
CA VAL A 69 3.31 5.17 5.02
C VAL A 69 4.25 5.18 6.21
N VAL A 70 4.77 4.01 6.58
CA VAL A 70 5.53 3.81 7.81
C VAL A 70 6.91 3.20 7.54
N PRO A 71 7.92 3.44 8.39
CA PRO A 71 9.27 2.88 8.21
C PRO A 71 9.35 1.38 8.50
N GLN A 72 8.33 0.79 9.12
CA GLN A 72 8.28 -0.64 9.41
C GLN A 72 8.14 -1.45 8.11
N ALA A 73 8.64 -2.68 8.16
CA ALA A 73 8.47 -3.65 7.10
C ALA A 73 6.99 -3.99 6.88
N THR A 74 6.23 -4.12 7.96
CA THR A 74 4.84 -4.57 7.89
C THR A 74 3.89 -3.67 8.68
N VAL A 75 2.62 -3.74 8.30
CA VAL A 75 1.50 -2.99 8.85
C VAL A 75 0.37 -3.95 9.18
N MET A 76 -0.54 -3.54 10.06
CA MET A 76 -1.77 -4.29 10.33
C MET A 76 -2.95 -3.36 10.56
N GLY A 77 -4.13 -3.80 10.10
CA GLY A 77 -5.41 -3.15 10.38
C GLY A 77 -5.86 -3.35 11.84
N HIS A 78 -7.13 -3.05 12.11
CA HIS A 78 -7.71 -3.23 13.45
C HIS A 78 -7.78 -4.70 13.85
N ASP A 79 -8.38 -5.51 12.97
CA ASP A 79 -8.61 -6.94 13.16
C ASP A 79 -8.08 -7.65 11.91
N GLY A 80 -6.89 -8.26 12.00
CA GLY A 80 -6.30 -8.96 10.85
C GLY A 80 -4.81 -9.28 11.00
N PRO A 81 -4.29 -10.19 10.15
CA PRO A 81 -2.87 -10.50 10.12
C PRO A 81 -2.06 -9.32 9.58
N ALA A 82 -0.79 -9.26 9.93
CA ALA A 82 0.12 -8.28 9.35
C ALA A 82 0.43 -8.58 7.88
N GLY A 83 0.66 -7.51 7.12
CA GLY A 83 1.02 -7.55 5.70
C GLY A 83 1.96 -6.40 5.32
N TRP A 84 2.40 -6.39 4.07
CA TRP A 84 3.25 -5.33 3.51
C TRP A 84 2.46 -4.02 3.30
N ALA A 85 1.18 -4.16 2.98
CA ALA A 85 0.18 -3.11 2.96
C ALA A 85 -1.17 -3.67 3.43
N VAL A 86 -2.09 -2.79 3.82
CA VAL A 86 -3.45 -3.14 4.23
C VAL A 86 -4.42 -2.04 3.83
N PHE A 87 -5.42 -2.38 3.02
CA PHE A 87 -6.68 -1.65 2.89
C PHE A 87 -7.60 -2.01 4.07
N VAL A 88 -8.00 -1.00 4.85
CA VAL A 88 -8.96 -1.21 5.95
C VAL A 88 -10.36 -1.07 5.37
N ILE A 89 -11.06 -2.20 5.24
CA ILE A 89 -12.45 -2.24 4.77
C ILE A 89 -13.29 -1.31 5.65
N PRO A 90 -13.93 -0.28 5.06
CA PRO A 90 -14.81 0.60 5.79
C PRO A 90 -15.99 -0.16 6.43
N PRO A 91 -16.43 0.24 7.64
CA PRO A 91 -17.57 -0.38 8.29
C PRO A 91 -18.88 -0.08 7.55
N ALA A 92 -19.95 -0.82 7.87
CA ALA A 92 -21.24 -0.71 7.19
C ALA A 92 -21.89 0.68 7.32
N ASP A 93 -21.56 1.44 8.36
CA ASP A 93 -22.03 2.79 8.65
C ASP A 93 -21.12 3.90 8.09
N HIS A 94 -20.17 3.57 7.21
CA HIS A 94 -19.25 4.54 6.60
C HIS A 94 -19.99 5.54 5.69
N SER A 95 -19.75 6.83 5.92
CA SER A 95 -20.26 7.93 5.10
C SER A 95 -19.28 8.33 4.00
N PRO A 96 -19.74 8.88 2.85
CA PRO A 96 -18.85 9.36 1.78
C PRO A 96 -17.77 10.36 2.22
N ALA A 97 -17.99 11.10 3.31
CA ALA A 97 -17.03 12.08 3.86
C ALA A 97 -16.02 11.47 4.86
N ASP A 98 -16.19 10.20 5.21
CA ASP A 98 -15.32 9.49 6.13
C ASP A 98 -14.07 8.94 5.41
N VAL A 99 -12.94 8.97 6.12
CA VAL A 99 -11.67 8.47 5.60
C VAL A 99 -11.75 7.00 5.29
N VAL A 100 -11.27 6.66 4.10
CA VAL A 100 -10.85 5.31 3.75
C VAL A 100 -9.34 5.19 4.01
N ARG A 101 -8.91 4.16 4.73
CA ARG A 101 -7.51 4.02 5.16
C ARG A 101 -6.78 2.92 4.39
N ILE A 102 -5.55 3.25 4.00
CA ILE A 102 -4.54 2.30 3.55
C ILE A 102 -3.30 2.47 4.43
N TYR A 103 -2.70 1.37 4.87
CA TYR A 103 -1.39 1.37 5.52
C TYR A 103 -0.36 0.73 4.60
N LEU A 104 0.85 1.27 4.57
CA LEU A 104 1.94 0.80 3.71
C LEU A 104 3.27 0.76 4.48
N GLY A 105 3.89 -0.42 4.54
CA GLY A 105 5.21 -0.62 5.14
C GLY A 105 6.33 -0.33 4.14
N ALA A 106 6.86 0.89 4.14
CA ALA A 106 7.98 1.24 3.25
C ALA A 106 9.30 0.57 3.67
N GLY A 107 9.41 0.11 4.93
CA GLY A 107 10.54 -0.70 5.39
C GLY A 107 10.67 -2.03 4.67
N ALA A 108 9.63 -2.46 3.93
CA ALA A 108 9.65 -3.65 3.10
C ALA A 108 10.81 -3.64 2.11
N MET A 109 11.24 -2.46 1.65
CA MET A 109 12.38 -2.34 0.74
C MET A 109 13.63 -3.00 1.31
N ARG A 110 13.94 -2.75 2.59
CA ARG A 110 15.12 -3.32 3.24
C ARG A 110 15.05 -4.84 3.25
N VAL A 111 13.88 -5.41 3.52
CA VAL A 111 13.69 -6.86 3.43
C VAL A 111 13.95 -7.35 2.00
N MET A 112 13.35 -6.71 1.00
CA MET A 112 13.52 -7.12 -0.40
C MET A 112 15.00 -7.13 -0.78
N GLU A 113 15.76 -6.13 -0.33
CA GLU A 113 17.20 -6.02 -0.56
C GLU A 113 17.99 -7.11 0.19
N THR A 114 17.80 -7.23 1.51
CA THR A 114 18.69 -8.06 2.34
C THR A 114 18.32 -9.54 2.39
N VAL A 115 17.04 -9.86 2.20
CA VAL A 115 16.53 -11.24 2.30
C VAL A 115 16.31 -11.85 0.92
N TYR A 116 15.75 -11.06 -0.01
CA TYR A 116 15.40 -11.56 -1.35
C TYR A 116 16.41 -11.16 -2.43
N GLY A 117 17.43 -10.36 -2.10
CA GLY A 117 18.50 -9.97 -3.02
C GLY A 117 18.06 -8.99 -4.11
N TYR A 118 16.97 -8.25 -3.89
CA TYR A 118 16.45 -7.32 -4.89
C TYR A 118 17.36 -6.09 -4.99
N GLY A 119 17.60 -5.62 -6.21
CA GLY A 119 18.17 -4.30 -6.42
C GLY A 119 17.21 -3.20 -5.95
N ARG A 120 17.74 -2.00 -5.67
CA ARG A 120 16.98 -0.87 -5.11
C ARG A 120 15.68 -0.56 -5.88
N SER A 121 15.75 -0.52 -7.21
CA SER A 121 14.60 -0.24 -8.08
C SER A 121 13.54 -1.34 -8.02
N ALA A 122 13.93 -2.61 -7.88
CA ALA A 122 13.00 -3.74 -7.73
C ALA A 122 12.33 -3.74 -6.36
N ALA A 123 13.08 -3.42 -5.30
CA ALA A 123 12.53 -3.21 -3.97
C ALA A 123 11.50 -2.05 -3.95
N LEU A 124 11.80 -0.96 -4.65
CA LEU A 124 10.88 0.17 -4.79
C LEU A 124 9.64 -0.19 -5.61
N ALA A 125 9.82 -0.88 -6.74
CA ALA A 125 8.71 -1.37 -7.57
C ALA A 125 7.74 -2.27 -6.78
N LYS A 126 8.27 -3.09 -5.86
CA LYS A 126 7.45 -3.91 -4.96
C LYS A 126 6.59 -3.07 -4.03
N VAL A 127 7.14 -2.00 -3.43
CA VAL A 127 6.36 -1.08 -2.58
C VAL A 127 5.28 -0.34 -3.38
N LEU A 128 5.56 0.06 -4.63
CA LEU A 128 4.56 0.65 -5.52
C LEU A 128 3.45 -0.35 -5.85
N HIS A 129 3.82 -1.61 -6.09
CA HIS A 129 2.87 -2.70 -6.32
C HIS A 129 1.98 -2.94 -5.11
N ASP A 130 2.54 -2.95 -3.90
CA ASP A 130 1.76 -3.14 -2.67
C ASP A 130 0.74 -2.00 -2.48
N LEU A 131 1.13 -0.75 -2.75
CA LEU A 131 0.16 0.35 -2.74
C LEU A 131 -0.91 0.19 -3.83
N ALA A 132 -0.51 -0.18 -5.05
CA ALA A 132 -1.44 -0.38 -6.16
C ALA A 132 -2.43 -1.53 -5.88
N HIS A 133 -1.99 -2.58 -5.18
CA HIS A 133 -2.81 -3.69 -4.74
C HIS A 133 -3.94 -3.21 -3.82
N GLU A 134 -3.61 -2.42 -2.80
CA GLU A 134 -4.62 -1.86 -1.88
C GLU A 134 -5.55 -0.84 -2.56
N VAL A 135 -5.04 -0.07 -3.53
CA VAL A 135 -5.87 0.83 -4.35
C VAL A 135 -6.89 0.03 -5.18
N VAL A 136 -6.50 -1.14 -5.70
CA VAL A 136 -7.42 -2.00 -6.44
C VAL A 136 -8.49 -2.61 -5.52
N HIS A 137 -8.15 -2.96 -4.27
CA HIS A 137 -9.14 -3.34 -3.26
C HIS A 137 -10.11 -2.20 -2.93
N TYR A 138 -9.59 -0.96 -2.81
CA TYR A 138 -10.43 0.22 -2.66
C TYR A 138 -11.42 0.36 -3.82
N GLU A 139 -10.99 0.16 -5.07
CA GLU A 139 -11.89 0.23 -6.23
C GLU A 139 -12.97 -0.85 -6.18
N GLN A 140 -12.61 -2.08 -5.78
CA GLN A 140 -13.61 -3.15 -5.57
C GLN A 140 -14.67 -2.72 -4.56
N TRP A 141 -14.24 -2.24 -3.39
CA TRP A 141 -15.14 -1.77 -2.34
C TRP A 141 -16.00 -0.58 -2.80
N ARG A 142 -15.38 0.44 -3.42
CA ARG A 142 -16.05 1.63 -3.97
C ARG A 142 -17.15 1.26 -4.96
N ASP A 143 -16.91 0.24 -5.78
CA ASP A 143 -17.82 -0.19 -6.84
C ASP A 143 -18.82 -1.27 -6.37
N GLY A 144 -18.91 -1.54 -5.06
CA GLY A 144 -19.80 -2.56 -4.49
C GLY A 144 -19.46 -3.99 -4.91
N ARG A 145 -18.22 -4.23 -5.36
CA ARG A 145 -17.74 -5.55 -5.76
C ARG A 145 -17.11 -6.28 -4.56
N PRO A 146 -17.17 -7.62 -4.54
CA PRO A 146 -16.46 -8.39 -3.53
C PRO A 146 -14.97 -8.08 -3.52
N VAL A 147 -14.44 -7.71 -2.35
CA VAL A 147 -13.01 -7.52 -2.11
C VAL A 147 -12.35 -8.89 -2.08
N THR A 148 -11.78 -9.32 -3.21
CA THR A 148 -11.18 -10.65 -3.38
C THR A 148 -9.88 -10.55 -4.14
N GLU A 149 -8.94 -11.45 -3.85
CA GLU A 149 -7.62 -11.53 -4.50
C GLU A 149 -7.66 -11.78 -6.01
N ARG A 150 -8.79 -12.29 -6.53
CA ARG A 150 -8.91 -12.73 -7.92
C ARG A 150 -8.70 -11.55 -8.87
N GLY A 151 -7.53 -11.52 -9.51
CA GLY A 151 -7.18 -10.52 -10.50
C GLY A 151 -6.65 -9.19 -9.94
N VAL A 152 -6.56 -9.03 -8.62
CA VAL A 152 -6.02 -7.82 -7.97
C VAL A 152 -4.56 -7.62 -8.35
N ASN A 153 -3.72 -8.66 -8.17
CA ASN A 153 -2.30 -8.61 -8.53
C ASN A 153 -2.08 -8.24 -10.00
N ARG A 154 -2.89 -8.76 -10.92
CA ARG A 154 -2.78 -8.43 -12.35
C ARG A 154 -3.09 -6.96 -12.61
N ARG A 155 -4.11 -6.40 -11.96
CA ARG A 155 -4.49 -4.98 -12.10
C ARG A 155 -3.45 -4.07 -11.44
N ALA A 156 -2.98 -4.41 -10.24
CA ALA A 156 -1.92 -3.70 -9.54
C ALA A 156 -0.63 -3.64 -10.38
N ALA A 157 -0.18 -4.79 -10.89
CA ALA A 157 0.98 -4.86 -11.78
C ALA A 157 0.77 -4.05 -13.07
N ALA A 158 -0.44 -4.00 -13.63
CA ALA A 158 -0.74 -3.16 -14.78
C ALA A 158 -0.64 -1.66 -14.46
N LEU A 159 -1.12 -1.21 -13.29
CA LEU A 159 -0.96 0.19 -12.84
C LEU A 159 0.52 0.55 -12.69
N VAL A 160 1.30 -0.31 -12.03
CA VAL A 160 2.73 -0.06 -11.82
C VAL A 160 3.49 -0.05 -13.15
N ARG A 161 3.22 -0.98 -14.07
CA ARG A 161 3.84 -0.98 -15.41
C ARG A 161 3.53 0.30 -16.19
N ARG A 162 2.28 0.75 -16.19
CA ARG A 162 1.89 2.00 -16.87
C ARG A 162 2.58 3.21 -16.27
N TYR A 163 2.70 3.26 -14.94
CA TYR A 163 3.44 4.32 -14.26
C TYR A 163 4.95 4.28 -14.56
N ALA A 164 5.53 3.07 -14.58
CA ALA A 164 6.95 2.86 -14.81
C ALA A 164 7.39 3.10 -16.27
N ALA A 165 6.46 3.10 -17.23
CA ALA A 165 6.75 3.22 -18.66
C ALA A 165 7.59 4.46 -19.03
N SER A 166 7.50 5.55 -18.27
CA SER A 166 8.30 6.76 -18.49
C SER A 166 9.56 6.85 -17.62
N LYS A 167 9.97 5.76 -16.97
CA LYS A 167 11.06 5.71 -15.98
C LYS A 167 11.96 4.50 -16.21
N PRO A 168 13.11 4.64 -16.90
CA PRO A 168 13.93 3.51 -17.34
C PRO A 168 14.28 2.50 -16.24
N ALA A 169 14.74 2.97 -15.08
CA ALA A 169 15.14 2.10 -13.96
C ALA A 169 13.96 1.32 -13.34
N LEU A 170 12.76 1.91 -13.29
CA LEU A 170 11.56 1.21 -12.82
C LEU A 170 10.98 0.32 -13.90
N ALA A 171 11.01 0.73 -15.16
CA ALA A 171 10.55 -0.07 -16.29
C ALA A 171 11.31 -1.40 -16.39
N GLN A 172 12.63 -1.36 -16.20
CA GLN A 172 13.45 -2.58 -16.14
C GLN A 172 13.05 -3.46 -14.95
N ALA A 173 12.85 -2.86 -13.78
CA ALA A 173 12.53 -3.58 -12.55
C ALA A 173 11.14 -4.23 -12.54
N VAL A 174 10.17 -3.71 -13.31
CA VAL A 174 8.80 -4.26 -13.40
C VAL A 174 8.63 -5.27 -14.54
N ALA A 175 9.63 -5.37 -15.42
CA ALA A 175 9.66 -6.30 -16.55
C ALA A 175 10.39 -7.62 -16.23
N ALA A 176 11.26 -7.60 -15.22
CA ALA A 176 11.93 -8.77 -14.65
C ALA A 176 10.99 -9.59 -13.75
#